data_AF-A6KTN5-F1
#
_entry.id   AF-A6KTN5-F1
#
_cell.length_a   1.000
_cell.length_b   1.000
_cell.length_c   1.000
_cell.angle_alpha   90.00
_cell.angle_beta   90.00
_cell.angle_gamma   90.00
#
_symmetry.space_group_name_H-M   'P 1'
#
loop_
_entity.id
_entity.type
_entity.pdbx_description
1 polymer ?
#
loop_
_entity_poly.entity_id
_entity_poly.type
_entity_poly.pdbx_seq_one_letter_code
_entity_poly.pdbx_strand_id
1 'polypeptide(L)'
;MLIFLRQRIRIAIALLKEASRAVGQMMSTMFYPLVTFVLLVICIGYWAVTALYLATSGQPQYVYWVHNTSTPGCEKVLVNVSCDPMAPLNSSCPELKCTFTGYSSSGLAQRSLFNLQIYGILGLFWTVNWVLALGQCVLAGAFASFYWAFHKPRDIPTFPLSSAFIRTLRYHTGSLAFGALILTLVQIARVILEYIDHKLRGSQNPVARCIICCFKCCLWCLEKFIKFLNRNAYIMIAIYGKNFCVSAKNAFMLLMRNVVRVVVLDKVTDLLLFFGKLLVVGGVGVLSFFFFSGRIKGLGKDFKNPDLNYYWLPIMTSIMGAYVIASGFFSVFGMCVDTLFLCFLEDLERNDGSQERPYYMPKALLKILGKKNEVPTGGKNRKK
;
A
#
# COMPACT_ATOMS: atom_id res chain seq x y z
N MET A 1 -18.16 -2.20 -33.56
CA MET A 1 -17.43 -1.95 -32.29
C MET A 1 -17.62 -3.07 -31.25
N LEU A 2 -18.84 -3.56 -31.02
CA LEU A 2 -19.15 -4.62 -30.02
C LEU A 2 -18.42 -5.96 -30.24
N ILE A 3 -18.25 -6.38 -31.50
CA ILE A 3 -17.54 -7.64 -31.84
C ILE A 3 -16.06 -7.57 -31.43
N PHE A 4 -15.39 -6.43 -31.66
CA PHE A 4 -14.00 -6.21 -31.25
C PHE A 4 -13.84 -6.24 -29.73
N LEU A 5 -14.77 -5.62 -28.99
CA LEU A 5 -14.76 -5.66 -27.52
C LEU A 5 -14.93 -7.09 -26.99
N ARG A 6 -15.79 -7.91 -27.62
CA ARG A 6 -16.03 -9.30 -27.23
C ARG A 6 -14.74 -10.12 -27.20
N GLN A 7 -13.88 -9.97 -28.20
CA GLN A 7 -12.61 -10.70 -28.23
C GLN A 7 -11.65 -10.22 -27.12
N ARG A 8 -11.60 -8.91 -26.85
CA ARG A 8 -10.80 -8.34 -25.75
C ARG A 8 -11.27 -8.82 -24.38
N ILE A 9 -12.59 -8.89 -24.16
CA ILE A 9 -13.19 -9.43 -22.94
C ILE A 9 -12.84 -10.92 -22.78
N ARG A 10 -12.88 -11.72 -23.86
CA ARG A 10 -12.46 -13.13 -23.80
C ARG A 10 -10.99 -13.30 -23.39
N ILE A 11 -10.11 -12.42 -23.89
CA ILE A 11 -8.69 -12.40 -23.46
C ILE A 11 -8.59 -12.06 -21.97
N ALA A 12 -9.29 -11.03 -21.51
CA ALA A 12 -9.30 -10.64 -20.10
C ALA A 12 -9.79 -11.77 -19.19
N ILE A 13 -10.90 -12.44 -19.55
CA ILE A 13 -11.44 -13.58 -18.79
C ILE A 13 -10.43 -14.75 -18.77
N ALA A 14 -9.77 -15.04 -19.89
CA ALA A 14 -8.77 -16.11 -19.94
C ALA A 14 -7.55 -15.78 -19.06
N LEU A 15 -7.10 -14.53 -19.04
CA LEU A 15 -6.02 -14.07 -18.14
C LEU A 15 -6.44 -14.13 -16.67
N LEU A 16 -7.66 -13.73 -16.33
CA LEU A 16 -8.19 -13.82 -14.97
C LEU A 16 -8.27 -15.28 -14.48
N LYS A 17 -8.63 -16.20 -15.37
CA LYS A 17 -8.63 -17.64 -15.07
C LYS A 17 -7.21 -18.17 -14.81
N GLU A 18 -6.22 -17.74 -15.61
CA GLU A 18 -4.83 -18.08 -15.32
C GLU A 18 -4.30 -17.41 -14.04
N ALA A 19 -4.71 -16.17 -13.74
CA ALA A 19 -4.35 -15.51 -12.48
C ALA A 19 -4.89 -16.28 -11.27
N SER A 20 -6.14 -16.73 -11.34
CA SER A 20 -6.72 -17.62 -10.32
C SER A 20 -5.93 -18.92 -10.17
N ARG A 21 -5.46 -19.52 -11.28
CA ARG A 21 -4.60 -20.71 -11.23
C ARG A 21 -3.22 -20.41 -10.65
N ALA A 22 -2.63 -19.27 -10.97
CA ALA A 22 -1.32 -18.85 -10.47
C ALA A 22 -1.33 -18.62 -8.96
N VAL A 23 -2.32 -17.88 -8.46
CA VAL A 23 -2.57 -17.73 -7.02
C VAL A 23 -2.88 -19.10 -6.39
N GLY A 24 -3.67 -19.92 -7.08
CA GLY A 24 -3.96 -21.33 -6.81
C GLY A 24 -2.73 -22.17 -6.46
N GLN A 25 -1.70 -22.08 -7.30
CA GLN A 25 -0.48 -22.88 -7.19
C GLN A 25 0.58 -22.24 -6.28
N MET A 26 0.53 -20.92 -6.07
CA MET A 26 1.46 -20.17 -5.23
C MET A 26 0.73 -19.55 -4.03
N MET A 27 0.07 -20.39 -3.24
CA MET A 27 -0.75 -19.97 -2.08
C MET A 27 0.01 -19.09 -1.07
N SER A 28 1.32 -19.25 -0.95
CA SER A 28 2.16 -18.39 -0.08
C SER A 28 2.06 -16.90 -0.45
N THR A 29 1.81 -16.56 -1.72
CA THR A 29 1.63 -15.16 -2.16
C THR A 29 0.43 -14.49 -1.50
N MET A 30 -0.61 -15.24 -1.15
CA MET A 30 -1.80 -14.70 -0.48
C MET A 30 -1.50 -14.21 0.93
N PHE A 31 -0.49 -14.76 1.61
CA PHE A 31 -0.08 -14.32 2.95
C PHE A 31 0.88 -13.14 2.93
N TYR A 32 1.39 -12.74 1.75
CA TYR A 32 2.34 -11.63 1.63
C TYR A 32 1.83 -10.27 2.18
N PRO A 33 0.53 -9.93 2.11
CA PRO A 33 0.01 -8.72 2.76
C PRO A 33 0.27 -8.66 4.26
N LEU A 34 0.37 -9.81 4.96
CA LEU A 34 0.75 -9.85 6.38
C LEU A 34 2.21 -9.42 6.57
N VAL A 35 3.11 -9.87 5.70
CA VAL A 35 4.52 -9.44 5.70
C VAL A 35 4.59 -7.94 5.45
N THR A 36 3.85 -7.43 4.46
CA THR A 36 3.78 -5.98 4.18
C THR A 36 3.24 -5.21 5.39
N PHE A 37 2.17 -5.71 6.04
CA PHE A 37 1.60 -5.09 7.23
C PHE A 37 2.61 -5.01 8.38
N VAL A 38 3.32 -6.10 8.69
CA VAL A 38 4.36 -6.11 9.73
C VAL A 38 5.46 -5.11 9.40
N LEU A 39 5.93 -5.06 8.15
CA LEU A 39 6.94 -4.08 7.73
C LEU A 39 6.45 -2.64 7.87
N LEU A 40 5.19 -2.36 7.53
CA LEU A 40 4.60 -1.03 7.71
C LEU A 40 4.48 -0.64 9.18
N VAL A 41 4.08 -1.58 10.06
CA VAL A 41 4.03 -1.34 11.51
C VAL A 41 5.42 -1.04 12.05
N ILE A 42 6.46 -1.76 11.61
CA ILE A 42 7.85 -1.49 11.97
C ILE A 42 8.26 -0.08 11.52
N CYS A 43 7.96 0.30 10.27
CA CYS A 43 8.28 1.65 9.77
C CYS A 43 7.59 2.76 10.57
N ILE A 44 6.28 2.61 10.83
CA ILE A 44 5.50 3.59 11.59
C ILE A 44 5.98 3.66 13.04
N GLY A 45 6.24 2.50 13.67
CA GLY A 45 6.77 2.43 15.03
C GLY A 45 8.14 3.09 15.15
N TYR A 46 9.06 2.78 14.24
CA TYR A 46 10.39 3.40 14.19
C TYR A 46 10.30 4.93 14.03
N TRP A 47 9.46 5.41 13.12
CA TRP A 47 9.21 6.84 12.95
C TRP A 47 8.62 7.46 14.22
N ALA A 48 7.59 6.86 14.82
CA ALA A 48 6.93 7.39 16.00
C ALA A 48 7.88 7.49 17.20
N VAL A 49 8.70 6.46 17.41
CA VAL A 49 9.74 6.45 18.44
C VAL A 49 10.76 7.57 18.17
N THR A 50 11.27 7.68 16.94
CA THR A 50 12.23 8.72 16.57
C THR A 50 11.64 10.13 16.74
N ALA A 51 10.39 10.33 16.32
CA ALA A 51 9.67 11.59 16.48
C ALA A 51 9.46 11.96 17.96
N LEU A 52 9.13 10.97 18.81
CA LEU A 52 9.01 11.16 20.25
C LEU A 52 10.35 11.57 20.88
N TYR A 53 11.42 10.81 20.60
CA TYR A 53 12.77 11.15 21.09
C TYR A 53 13.21 12.55 20.66
N LEU A 54 12.96 12.91 19.39
CA LEU A 54 13.24 14.26 18.88
C LEU A 54 12.42 15.32 19.62
N ALA A 55 11.15 15.07 19.90
CA ALA A 55 10.26 16.00 20.61
C ALA A 55 10.64 16.19 22.08
N THR A 56 11.22 15.18 22.73
CA THR A 56 11.62 15.20 24.15
C THR A 56 13.10 15.47 24.38
N SER A 57 13.88 15.75 23.33
CA SER A 57 15.35 15.91 23.43
C SER A 57 15.82 17.23 24.04
N GLY A 58 14.92 18.21 24.21
CA GLY A 58 15.24 19.50 24.81
C GLY A 58 15.47 19.45 26.33
N GLN A 59 16.02 20.53 26.88
CA GLN A 59 16.10 20.70 28.34
C GLN A 59 14.71 20.97 28.91
N PRO A 60 14.24 20.22 29.92
CA PRO A 60 12.92 20.44 30.51
C PRO A 60 12.90 21.77 31.28
N GLN A 61 11.86 22.56 31.05
CA GLN A 61 11.62 23.81 31.78
C GLN A 61 10.49 23.61 32.78
N TYR A 62 10.75 24.03 34.01
CA TYR A 62 9.79 24.02 35.10
C TYR A 62 9.58 25.45 35.56
N VAL A 63 8.33 25.80 35.84
CA VAL A 63 7.95 27.12 36.36
C VAL A 63 7.10 26.99 37.60
N TYR A 64 7.22 27.97 38.49
CA TYR A 64 6.32 28.09 39.63
C TYR A 64 4.90 28.41 39.16
N TRP A 65 3.95 27.60 39.61
CA TRP A 65 2.53 27.73 39.32
C TRP A 65 1.69 27.65 40.60
N VAL A 66 0.64 28.46 40.66
CA VAL A 66 -0.33 28.53 41.76
C VAL A 66 -1.72 28.63 41.15
N HIS A 67 -2.71 27.92 41.73
CA HIS A 67 -4.07 27.92 41.20
C HIS A 67 -4.82 29.23 41.51
N ASN A 68 -4.59 29.78 42.71
CA ASN A 68 -5.19 31.04 43.14
C ASN A 68 -4.18 31.91 43.93
N THR A 69 -3.82 33.06 43.37
CA THR A 69 -2.86 34.00 43.98
C THR A 69 -3.42 34.76 45.18
N SER A 70 -4.73 34.69 45.44
CA SER A 70 -5.41 35.35 46.55
C SER A 70 -5.43 34.55 47.86
N THR A 71 -4.78 33.38 47.90
CA THR A 71 -4.67 32.58 49.13
C THR A 71 -3.68 33.21 50.11
N PRO A 72 -3.97 33.21 51.43
CA PRO A 72 -3.09 33.78 52.44
C PRO A 72 -1.70 33.14 52.38
N GLY A 73 -0.66 33.95 52.19
CA GLY A 73 0.73 33.48 52.05
C GLY A 73 1.23 33.34 50.60
N CYS A 74 0.37 33.48 49.59
CA CYS A 74 0.72 33.35 48.16
C CYS A 74 0.79 34.70 47.41
N GLU A 75 0.42 35.81 48.04
CA GLU A 75 0.29 37.15 47.44
C GLU A 75 1.60 37.72 46.88
N LYS A 76 2.75 37.30 47.42
CA LYS A 76 4.09 37.79 47.05
C LYS A 76 4.92 36.79 46.23
N VAL A 77 4.31 35.69 45.79
CA VAL A 77 5.03 34.61 45.08
C VAL A 77 5.19 34.95 43.60
N LEU A 78 6.41 34.77 43.08
CA LEU A 78 6.75 34.96 41.67
C LEU A 78 6.29 33.75 40.84
N VAL A 79 5.12 33.87 40.20
CA VAL A 79 4.56 32.88 39.27
C VAL A 79 5.23 33.02 37.89
N ASN A 80 5.31 31.93 37.12
CA ASN A 80 5.94 31.86 35.79
C ASN A 80 7.46 32.11 35.76
N VAL A 81 8.13 31.99 36.91
CA VAL A 81 9.59 32.02 37.01
C VAL A 81 10.15 30.61 37.03
N SER A 82 11.34 30.40 36.45
CA SER A 82 11.99 29.10 36.41
C SER A 82 12.26 28.56 37.81
N CYS A 83 11.97 27.28 38.03
CA CYS A 83 12.21 26.59 39.29
C CYS A 83 12.99 25.30 39.06
N ASP A 84 13.70 24.84 40.09
CA ASP A 84 14.30 23.51 40.12
C ASP A 84 13.35 22.57 40.86
N PRO A 85 12.81 21.52 40.20
CA PRO A 85 11.89 20.58 40.84
C PRO A 85 12.53 19.75 41.97
N MET A 86 13.86 19.68 42.05
CA MET A 86 14.57 18.95 43.10
C MET A 86 14.97 19.83 44.29
N ALA A 87 14.84 21.15 44.17
CA ALA A 87 15.16 22.06 45.25
C ALA A 87 14.05 22.08 46.33
N PRO A 88 14.40 22.10 47.63
CA PRO A 88 13.42 22.17 48.71
C PRO A 88 12.62 23.47 48.63
N LEU A 89 11.30 23.35 48.61
CA LEU A 89 10.38 24.48 48.48
C LEU A 89 10.13 25.15 49.83
N ASN A 90 10.93 26.16 50.15
CA ASN A 90 10.76 26.97 51.37
C ASN A 90 9.86 28.18 51.07
N SER A 91 8.54 27.94 50.98
CA SER A 91 7.57 29.02 50.74
C SER A 91 6.41 28.96 51.74
N SER A 92 5.96 30.13 52.17
CA SER A 92 4.77 30.33 53.00
C SER A 92 3.45 30.09 52.25
N CYS A 93 3.53 29.75 50.96
CA CYS A 93 2.38 29.47 50.10
C CYS A 93 2.14 27.95 50.00
N PRO A 94 1.04 27.41 50.57
CA PRO A 94 0.79 25.97 50.58
C PRO A 94 0.43 25.40 49.19
N GLU A 95 -0.02 26.23 48.24
CA GLU A 95 -0.40 25.80 46.89
C GLU A 95 0.69 25.96 45.84
N LEU A 96 1.88 26.43 46.21
CA LEU A 96 2.98 26.62 45.27
C LEU A 96 3.53 25.29 44.77
N LYS A 97 3.55 25.10 43.45
CA LYS A 97 4.13 23.91 42.81
C LYS A 97 5.10 24.31 41.70
N CYS A 98 6.19 23.57 41.58
CA CYS A 98 7.09 23.65 40.44
C CYS A 98 6.59 22.68 39.36
N THR A 99 5.96 23.20 38.31
CA THR A 99 5.30 22.40 37.28
C THR A 99 6.06 22.43 35.96
N PHE A 100 6.11 21.29 35.26
CA PHE A 100 6.67 21.23 33.92
C PHE A 100 5.82 22.05 32.94
N THR A 101 6.45 22.99 32.24
CA THR A 101 5.76 23.79 31.21
C THR A 101 6.07 23.35 29.79
N GLY A 102 7.19 22.65 29.56
CA GLY A 102 7.64 22.29 28.23
C GLY A 102 9.15 22.12 28.15
N TYR A 103 9.65 21.87 26.95
CA TYR A 103 11.07 21.82 26.67
C TYR A 103 11.56 23.17 26.13
N SER A 104 12.77 23.58 26.51
CA SER A 104 13.38 24.81 26.02
C SER A 104 13.42 24.83 24.49
N SER A 105 13.08 25.98 23.89
CA SER A 105 13.14 26.24 22.45
C SER A 105 14.36 27.10 22.04
N SER A 106 15.17 27.52 23.02
CA SER A 106 16.32 28.40 22.80
C SER A 106 17.57 27.60 22.45
N GLY A 107 18.15 27.84 21.27
CA GLY A 107 19.42 27.24 20.84
C GLY A 107 19.43 26.88 19.35
N LEU A 108 20.64 26.82 18.76
CA LEU A 108 20.82 26.51 17.34
C LEU A 108 20.44 25.05 17.02
N ALA A 109 20.78 24.12 17.92
CA ALA A 109 20.38 22.71 17.82
C ALA A 109 18.86 22.53 17.93
N GLN A 110 18.20 23.34 18.76
CA GLN A 110 16.76 23.24 19.04
C GLN A 110 15.90 23.75 17.88
N ARG A 111 16.34 24.80 17.16
CA ARG A 111 15.70 25.23 15.90
C ARG A 111 15.80 24.16 14.81
N SER A 112 16.89 23.39 14.79
CA SER A 112 17.08 22.27 13.86
C SER A 112 16.15 21.08 14.14
N LEU A 113 15.60 20.94 15.36
CA LEU A 113 14.67 19.85 15.69
C LEU A 113 13.39 19.90 14.86
N PHE A 114 12.83 21.07 14.61
CA PHE A 114 11.65 21.21 13.76
C PHE A 114 11.93 20.73 12.33
N ASN A 115 13.09 21.07 11.78
CA ASN A 115 13.51 20.58 10.47
C ASN A 115 13.69 19.06 10.47
N LEU A 116 14.28 18.49 11.53
CA LEU A 116 14.43 17.04 11.67
C LEU A 116 13.08 16.32 11.76
N GLN A 117 12.06 16.91 12.39
CA GLN A 117 10.70 16.35 12.39
C GLN A 117 10.08 16.35 10.99
N ILE A 118 10.28 17.41 10.20
CA ILE A 118 9.85 17.45 8.79
C ILE A 118 10.56 16.36 7.98
N TYR A 119 11.88 16.22 8.12
CA TYR A 119 12.64 15.15 7.50
C TYR A 119 12.14 13.76 7.94
N GLY A 120 11.76 13.61 9.20
CA GLY A 120 11.15 12.39 9.72
C GLY A 120 9.84 12.04 9.01
N ILE A 121 8.94 13.01 8.81
CA ILE A 121 7.69 12.81 8.07
C ILE A 121 7.96 12.46 6.59
N LEU A 122 8.90 13.15 5.93
CA LEU A 122 9.31 12.82 4.56
C LEU A 122 9.84 11.38 4.51
N GLY A 123 10.71 11.02 5.45
CA GLY A 123 11.24 9.67 5.61
C GLY A 123 10.16 8.62 5.84
N LEU A 124 9.11 8.92 6.61
CA LEU A 124 7.96 8.02 6.79
C LEU A 124 7.24 7.75 5.48
N PHE A 125 6.87 8.79 4.72
CA PHE A 125 6.22 8.61 3.42
C PHE A 125 7.12 7.81 2.47
N TRP A 126 8.41 8.11 2.46
CA TRP A 126 9.36 7.42 1.58
C TRP A 126 9.52 5.94 1.93
N THR A 127 9.70 5.61 3.20
CA THR A 127 9.85 4.23 3.67
C THR A 127 8.57 3.43 3.50
N VAL A 128 7.39 4.00 3.77
CA VAL A 128 6.09 3.36 3.49
C VAL A 128 5.94 3.05 2.00
N ASN A 129 6.22 4.01 1.11
CA ASN A 129 6.16 3.77 -0.33
C ASN A 129 7.19 2.74 -0.78
N TRP A 130 8.37 2.70 -0.16
CA TRP A 130 9.39 1.69 -0.44
C TRP A 130 8.95 0.28 -0.04
N VAL A 131 8.32 0.10 1.14
CA VAL A 131 7.76 -1.18 1.57
C VAL A 131 6.67 -1.65 0.61
N LEU A 132 5.81 -0.75 0.13
CA LEU A 132 4.80 -1.08 -0.87
C LEU A 132 5.43 -1.46 -2.22
N ALA A 133 6.47 -0.75 -2.65
CA ALA A 133 7.22 -1.05 -3.88
C ALA A 133 7.92 -2.41 -3.81
N LEU A 134 8.51 -2.74 -2.65
CA LEU A 134 9.07 -4.06 -2.36
C LEU A 134 8.01 -5.14 -2.58
N GLY A 135 6.82 -4.96 -2.01
CA GLY A 135 5.74 -5.94 -2.17
C GLY A 135 5.29 -6.15 -3.61
N GLN A 136 5.13 -5.06 -4.37
CA GLN A 136 4.76 -5.13 -5.78
C GLN A 136 5.82 -5.87 -6.61
N CYS A 137 7.10 -5.56 -6.41
CA CYS A 137 8.18 -6.19 -7.15
C CYS A 137 8.37 -7.67 -6.80
N VAL A 138 8.19 -8.05 -5.53
CA VAL A 138 8.31 -9.44 -5.07
C VAL A 138 7.18 -10.30 -5.62
N LEU A 139 5.93 -9.83 -5.51
CA LEU A 139 4.79 -10.50 -6.09
C LEU A 139 4.91 -10.60 -7.62
N ALA A 140 5.34 -9.54 -8.29
CA ALA A 140 5.61 -9.57 -9.72
C ALA A 140 6.67 -10.62 -10.09
N GLY A 141 7.76 -10.72 -9.32
CA GLY A 141 8.81 -11.71 -9.56
C GLY A 141 8.30 -13.14 -9.42
N ALA A 142 7.47 -13.40 -8.41
CA ALA A 142 6.85 -14.72 -8.21
C ALA A 142 5.87 -15.05 -9.36
N PHE A 143 4.96 -14.15 -9.71
CA PHE A 143 3.99 -14.39 -10.79
C PHE A 143 4.63 -14.46 -12.18
N ALA A 144 5.71 -13.70 -12.42
CA ALA A 144 6.49 -13.83 -13.64
C ALA A 144 7.16 -15.21 -13.73
N SER A 145 7.73 -15.74 -12.63
CA SER A 145 8.30 -17.08 -12.61
C SER A 145 7.27 -18.17 -12.93
N PHE A 146 6.02 -17.98 -12.49
CA PHE A 146 4.90 -18.83 -12.89
C PHE A 146 4.60 -18.70 -14.37
N TYR A 147 4.45 -17.48 -14.90
CA TYR A 147 4.08 -17.26 -16.30
C TYR A 147 5.07 -17.94 -17.25
N TRP A 148 6.36 -17.69 -17.02
CA TRP A 148 7.46 -18.17 -17.87
C TRP A 148 7.87 -19.63 -17.60
N ALA A 149 7.22 -20.34 -16.68
CA ALA A 149 7.40 -21.79 -16.54
C ALA A 149 6.69 -22.53 -17.69
N PHE A 150 7.42 -23.30 -18.50
CA PHE A 150 6.83 -23.96 -19.68
C PHE A 150 5.87 -25.10 -19.28
N HIS A 151 6.31 -26.02 -18.42
CA HIS A 151 5.49 -27.10 -17.87
C HIS A 151 5.02 -26.78 -16.45
N LYS A 152 3.79 -26.31 -16.31
CA LYS A 152 3.18 -26.02 -15.00
C LYS A 152 2.52 -27.28 -14.40
N PRO A 153 2.80 -27.68 -13.14
CA PRO A 153 3.55 -26.94 -12.12
C PRO A 153 5.04 -27.29 -12.01
N ARG A 154 5.54 -28.27 -12.76
CA ARG A 154 6.89 -28.84 -12.60
C ARG A 154 8.02 -27.81 -12.71
N ASP A 155 7.92 -26.89 -13.65
CA ASP A 155 8.97 -25.91 -13.96
C ASP A 155 8.84 -24.62 -13.12
N ILE A 156 7.88 -24.57 -12.18
CA ILE A 156 7.72 -23.45 -11.24
C ILE A 156 8.71 -23.66 -10.08
N PRO A 157 9.48 -22.63 -9.66
CA PRO A 157 10.36 -22.74 -8.49
C PRO A 157 9.59 -23.20 -7.24
N THR A 158 10.22 -23.99 -6.38
CA THR A 158 9.59 -24.53 -5.15
C THR A 158 9.16 -23.44 -4.17
N PHE A 159 9.99 -22.41 -4.01
CA PHE A 159 9.72 -21.24 -3.16
C PHE A 159 9.79 -19.94 -3.96
N PRO A 160 8.83 -19.69 -4.87
CA PRO A 160 8.92 -18.59 -5.83
C PRO A 160 8.85 -17.23 -5.11
N LEU A 161 8.05 -17.13 -4.05
CA LEU A 161 7.91 -15.92 -3.25
C LEU A 161 9.19 -15.56 -2.50
N SER A 162 9.78 -16.50 -1.75
CA SER A 162 10.99 -16.26 -0.96
C SER A 162 12.19 -15.97 -1.84
N SER A 163 12.33 -16.70 -2.96
CA SER A 163 13.37 -16.44 -3.96
C SER A 163 13.22 -15.04 -4.58
N ALA A 164 12.00 -14.65 -4.97
CA ALA A 164 11.72 -13.31 -5.47
C ALA A 164 12.02 -12.24 -4.42
N PHE A 165 11.67 -12.48 -3.15
CA PHE A 165 11.95 -11.56 -2.04
C PHE A 165 13.45 -11.29 -1.87
N ILE A 166 14.26 -12.34 -1.79
CA ILE A 166 15.72 -12.22 -1.64
C ILE A 166 16.33 -11.54 -2.86
N ARG A 167 15.91 -11.91 -4.07
CA ARG A 167 16.40 -11.29 -5.31
C ARG A 167 16.08 -9.80 -5.35
N THR A 168 14.86 -9.42 -4.98
CA THR A 168 14.45 -8.01 -4.96
C THR A 168 15.25 -7.19 -3.97
N LEU A 169 15.47 -7.69 -2.74
CA LEU A 169 16.29 -7.00 -1.75
C LEU A 169 17.75 -6.88 -2.18
N ARG A 170 18.33 -7.94 -2.75
CA ARG A 170 19.75 -7.97 -3.12
C ARG A 170 20.07 -7.10 -4.33
N TYR A 171 19.19 -7.07 -5.34
CA TYR A 171 19.52 -6.48 -6.64
C TYR A 171 18.66 -5.26 -7.03
N HIS A 172 17.49 -5.06 -6.43
CA HIS A 172 16.52 -4.08 -6.93
C HIS A 172 16.16 -2.97 -5.94
N THR A 173 16.62 -3.03 -4.70
CA THR A 173 16.35 -2.05 -3.63
C THR A 173 16.53 -0.59 -4.07
N GLY A 174 17.61 -0.25 -4.78
CA GLY A 174 17.86 1.12 -5.24
C GLY A 174 16.83 1.62 -6.27
N SER A 175 16.42 0.77 -7.21
CA SER A 175 15.39 1.14 -8.19
C SER A 175 14.01 1.28 -7.55
N LEU A 176 13.71 0.45 -6.53
CA LEU A 176 12.49 0.59 -5.74
C LEU A 176 12.48 1.89 -4.92
N ALA A 177 13.61 2.21 -4.26
CA ALA A 177 13.79 3.44 -3.49
C ALA A 177 13.62 4.69 -4.35
N PHE A 178 14.19 4.69 -5.56
CA PHE A 178 14.03 5.79 -6.49
C PHE A 178 12.57 5.98 -6.93
N GLY A 179 11.87 4.90 -7.33
CA GLY A 179 10.45 5.00 -7.66
C GLY A 179 9.58 5.43 -6.48
N ALA A 180 9.87 4.93 -5.27
CA ALA A 180 9.17 5.31 -4.04
C ALA A 180 9.40 6.80 -3.69
N LEU A 181 10.60 7.33 -3.96
CA LEU A 181 10.91 8.74 -3.75
C LEU A 181 10.09 9.64 -4.69
N ILE A 182 10.01 9.30 -5.98
CA ILE A 182 9.18 10.05 -6.95
C ILE A 182 7.73 10.11 -6.48
N LEU A 183 7.17 8.98 -6.06
CA LEU A 183 5.80 8.93 -5.54
C LEU A 183 5.64 9.78 -4.26
N THR A 184 6.62 9.73 -3.37
CA THR A 184 6.63 10.48 -2.11
C THR A 184 6.62 11.98 -2.35
N LEU A 185 7.42 12.49 -3.30
CA LEU A 185 7.44 13.91 -3.64
C LEU A 185 6.06 14.41 -4.11
N VAL A 186 5.37 13.63 -4.94
CA VAL A 186 4.02 13.97 -5.41
C VAL A 186 2.99 13.91 -4.28
N GLN A 187 3.08 12.90 -3.40
CA GLN A 187 2.18 12.79 -2.24
C GLN A 187 2.36 13.95 -1.27
N ILE A 188 3.60 14.35 -0.98
CA ILE A 188 3.90 15.50 -0.11
C ILE A 188 3.36 16.79 -0.73
N ALA A 189 3.58 17.01 -2.03
CA ALA A 189 3.03 18.18 -2.73
C ALA A 189 1.50 18.24 -2.60
N ARG A 190 0.82 17.09 -2.72
CA ARG A 190 -0.63 16.99 -2.54
C ARG A 190 -1.08 17.29 -1.11
N VAL A 191 -0.41 16.72 -0.11
CA VAL A 191 -0.72 16.97 1.31
C VAL A 191 -0.52 18.46 1.66
N ILE A 192 0.56 19.08 1.18
CA ILE A 192 0.81 20.51 1.37
C ILE A 192 -0.32 21.34 0.74
N LEU A 193 -0.75 21.00 -0.48
CA LEU A 193 -1.84 21.72 -1.13
C LEU A 193 -3.19 21.56 -0.39
N GLU A 194 -3.48 20.37 0.13
CA GLU A 194 -4.66 20.12 0.97
C GLU A 194 -4.60 20.92 2.28
N TYR A 195 -3.42 21.01 2.90
CA TYR A 195 -3.19 21.84 4.08
C TYR A 195 -3.37 23.34 3.81
N ILE A 196 -2.80 23.85 2.71
CA ILE A 196 -2.96 25.26 2.29
C ILE A 196 -4.43 25.58 2.05
N ASP A 197 -5.15 24.72 1.31
CA ASP A 197 -6.58 24.91 1.10
C ASP A 197 -7.35 24.99 2.42
N HIS A 198 -7.10 24.04 3.32
CA HIS A 198 -7.76 24.01 4.62
C HIS A 198 -7.51 25.30 5.41
N LYS A 199 -6.27 25.80 5.42
CA LYS A 199 -5.90 27.02 6.13
C LYS A 199 -6.53 28.28 5.52
N LEU A 200 -6.71 28.31 4.19
CA LEU A 200 -7.22 29.47 3.46
C LEU A 200 -8.74 29.49 3.30
N ARG A 201 -9.47 28.44 3.72
CA ARG A 201 -10.93 28.31 3.51
C ARG A 201 -11.78 29.52 3.93
N GLY A 202 -11.34 30.29 4.93
CA GLY A 202 -12.05 31.50 5.40
C GLY A 202 -11.72 32.80 4.67
N SER A 203 -10.73 32.80 3.75
CA SER A 203 -10.17 34.02 3.14
C SER A 203 -9.99 33.91 1.61
N GLN A 204 -10.59 32.90 0.96
CA GLN A 204 -10.41 32.66 -0.47
C GLN A 204 -11.36 33.50 -1.35
N ASN A 205 -10.78 34.31 -2.24
CA ASN A 205 -11.50 34.87 -3.38
C ASN A 205 -11.86 33.76 -4.40
N PRO A 206 -12.90 33.94 -5.24
CA PRO A 206 -13.34 32.92 -6.21
C PRO A 206 -12.23 32.42 -7.14
N VAL A 207 -11.33 33.31 -7.57
CA VAL A 207 -10.18 32.98 -8.42
C VAL A 207 -9.20 32.05 -7.70
N ALA A 208 -8.87 32.33 -6.43
CA ALA A 208 -7.97 31.49 -5.64
C ALA A 208 -8.56 30.09 -5.43
N ARG A 209 -9.88 30.00 -5.20
CA ARG A 209 -10.59 28.72 -5.08
C ARG A 209 -10.54 27.90 -6.37
N CYS A 210 -10.69 28.55 -7.52
CA CYS A 210 -10.57 27.92 -8.83
C CYS A 210 -9.15 27.35 -9.06
N ILE A 211 -8.11 28.15 -8.79
CA ILE A 211 -6.71 27.76 -8.95
C ILE A 211 -6.37 26.57 -8.05
N ILE A 212 -6.73 26.62 -6.76
CA ILE A 212 -6.50 25.52 -5.81
C ILE A 212 -7.23 24.25 -6.27
N CYS A 213 -8.45 24.37 -6.76
CA CYS A 213 -9.21 23.24 -7.31
C CYS A 213 -8.47 22.61 -8.51
N CYS A 214 -7.95 23.42 -9.42
CA CYS A 214 -7.18 22.96 -10.58
C CYS A 214 -5.92 22.20 -10.14
N PHE A 215 -5.10 22.78 -9.24
CA PHE A 215 -3.90 22.13 -8.73
C PHE A 215 -4.20 20.82 -8.00
N LYS A 216 -5.28 20.76 -7.22
CA LYS A 216 -5.71 19.52 -6.55
C LYS A 216 -6.04 18.42 -7.54
N CYS A 217 -6.77 18.76 -8.61
CA CYS A 217 -7.08 17.83 -9.69
C CYS A 217 -5.79 17.34 -10.38
N CYS A 218 -4.91 18.26 -10.77
CA CYS A 218 -3.64 17.95 -11.44
C CYS A 218 -2.73 17.05 -10.58
N LEU A 219 -2.54 17.37 -9.30
CA LEU A 219 -1.71 16.56 -8.40
C LEU A 219 -2.35 15.21 -8.10
N TRP A 220 -3.67 15.12 -8.00
CA TRP A 220 -4.37 13.84 -7.86
C TRP A 220 -4.16 12.96 -9.11
N CYS A 221 -4.32 13.54 -10.30
CA CYS A 221 -4.04 12.84 -11.57
C CYS A 221 -2.57 12.41 -11.66
N LEU A 222 -1.63 13.28 -11.29
CA LEU A 222 -0.21 12.97 -11.28
C LEU A 222 0.11 11.84 -10.30
N GLU A 223 -0.44 11.86 -9.08
CA GLU A 223 -0.25 10.80 -8.10
C GLU A 223 -0.75 9.45 -8.64
N LYS A 224 -1.94 9.44 -9.26
CA LYS A 224 -2.50 8.24 -9.89
C LYS A 224 -1.62 7.74 -11.04
N PHE A 225 -1.14 8.66 -11.89
CA PHE A 225 -0.26 8.32 -13.00
C PHE A 225 1.09 7.76 -12.51
N ILE A 226 1.72 8.39 -11.50
CA ILE A 226 2.98 7.90 -10.94
C ILE A 226 2.79 6.54 -10.26
N LYS A 227 1.69 6.32 -9.53
CA LYS A 227 1.35 4.99 -8.98
C LYS A 227 1.23 3.94 -10.08
N PHE A 228 0.55 4.26 -11.18
CA PHE A 228 0.44 3.40 -12.35
C PHE A 228 1.81 3.11 -12.97
N LEU A 229 2.62 4.15 -13.21
CA LEU A 229 3.94 4.02 -13.81
C LEU A 229 4.86 3.16 -12.94
N ASN A 230 4.95 3.46 -11.64
CA ASN A 230 5.76 2.72 -10.68
C ASN A 230 5.38 1.24 -10.65
N ARG A 231 4.08 0.94 -10.53
CA ARG A 231 3.60 -0.44 -10.45
C ARG A 231 4.02 -1.27 -11.67
N ASN A 232 3.85 -0.71 -12.88
CA ASN A 232 4.23 -1.39 -14.11
C ASN A 232 5.75 -1.44 -14.32
N ALA A 233 6.48 -0.41 -13.88
CA ALA A 233 7.93 -0.41 -13.87
C ALA A 233 8.47 -1.53 -12.98
N TYR A 234 7.94 -1.71 -11.77
CA TYR A 234 8.35 -2.78 -10.86
C TYR A 234 8.12 -4.18 -11.43
N ILE A 235 7.04 -4.38 -12.21
CA ILE A 235 6.84 -5.63 -12.97
C ILE A 235 7.98 -5.85 -13.97
N MET A 236 8.32 -4.83 -14.77
CA MET A 236 9.41 -4.93 -15.74
C MET A 236 10.78 -5.12 -15.10
N ILE A 237 11.03 -4.51 -13.93
CA ILE A 237 12.24 -4.77 -13.13
C ILE A 237 12.26 -6.23 -12.68
N ALA A 238 11.13 -6.77 -12.21
CA ALA A 238 11.06 -8.15 -11.75
C ALA A 238 11.30 -9.18 -12.88
N ILE A 239 10.92 -8.86 -14.12
CA ILE A 239 11.13 -9.72 -15.30
C ILE A 239 12.56 -9.59 -15.83
N TYR A 240 13.08 -8.37 -15.99
CA TYR A 240 14.34 -8.13 -16.71
C TYR A 240 15.53 -7.71 -15.86
N GLY A 241 15.31 -7.32 -14.61
CA GLY A 241 16.35 -6.82 -13.72
C GLY A 241 17.00 -5.50 -14.16
N LYS A 242 16.35 -4.72 -15.03
CA LYS A 242 16.84 -3.41 -15.50
C LYS A 242 16.56 -2.32 -14.45
N ASN A 243 17.24 -1.18 -14.57
CA ASN A 243 16.99 -0.02 -13.70
C ASN A 243 15.57 0.56 -13.88
N PHE A 244 15.16 1.41 -12.93
CA PHE A 244 13.81 1.98 -12.89
C PHE A 244 13.41 2.71 -14.18
N CYS A 245 14.21 3.67 -14.66
CA CYS A 245 13.83 4.52 -15.80
C CYS A 245 13.65 3.70 -17.08
N VAL A 246 14.55 2.76 -17.36
CA VAL A 246 14.45 1.88 -18.53
C VAL A 246 13.22 0.98 -18.43
N SER A 247 12.97 0.41 -17.25
CA SER A 247 11.82 -0.46 -17.00
C SER A 247 10.50 0.30 -17.11
N ALA A 248 10.43 1.52 -16.57
CA ALA A 248 9.26 2.40 -16.66
C ALA A 248 8.96 2.78 -18.11
N LYS A 249 9.98 3.18 -18.89
CA LYS A 249 9.83 3.50 -20.31
C LYS A 249 9.30 2.30 -21.09
N ASN A 250 9.90 1.13 -20.91
CA ASN A 250 9.50 -0.09 -21.62
C ASN A 250 8.08 -0.53 -21.25
N ALA A 251 7.75 -0.53 -19.96
CA ALA A 251 6.40 -0.83 -19.47
C ALA A 251 5.36 0.12 -20.09
N PHE A 252 5.62 1.42 -20.05
CA PHE A 252 4.70 2.43 -20.59
C PHE A 252 4.49 2.26 -22.09
N MET A 253 5.56 2.10 -22.88
CA MET A 253 5.46 1.92 -24.33
C MET A 253 4.69 0.65 -24.69
N LEU A 254 4.94 -0.46 -23.99
CA LEU A 254 4.25 -1.73 -24.21
C LEU A 254 2.74 -1.61 -23.95
N LEU A 255 2.37 -0.96 -22.85
CA LEU A 255 0.98 -0.75 -22.45
C LEU A 255 0.26 0.22 -23.40
N MET A 256 0.90 1.32 -23.82
CA MET A 256 0.30 2.29 -24.74
C MET A 256 0.00 1.70 -26.12
N ARG A 257 0.88 0.85 -26.65
CA ARG A 257 0.62 0.10 -27.90
C ARG A 257 -0.59 -0.85 -27.78
N ASN A 258 -0.90 -1.28 -26.56
CA ASN A 258 -1.98 -2.22 -26.26
C ASN A 258 -3.10 -1.60 -25.41
N VAL A 259 -3.26 -0.27 -25.44
CA VAL A 259 -4.11 0.48 -24.50
C VAL A 259 -5.54 -0.05 -24.39
N VAL A 260 -6.15 -0.48 -25.50
CA VAL A 260 -7.51 -1.04 -25.49
C VAL A 260 -7.59 -2.35 -24.69
N ARG A 261 -6.56 -3.21 -24.76
CA ARG A 261 -6.48 -4.43 -23.95
C ARG A 261 -6.31 -4.09 -22.47
N VAL A 262 -5.47 -3.10 -22.18
CA VAL A 262 -5.21 -2.61 -20.81
C VAL A 262 -6.52 -2.14 -20.18
N VAL A 263 -7.24 -1.23 -20.85
CA VAL A 263 -8.49 -0.65 -20.32
C VAL A 263 -9.55 -1.73 -20.10
N VAL A 264 -9.72 -2.66 -21.04
CA VAL A 264 -10.71 -3.75 -20.88
C VAL A 264 -10.34 -4.66 -19.71
N LEU A 265 -9.06 -5.03 -19.58
CA LEU A 265 -8.60 -5.87 -18.48
C LEU A 265 -8.79 -5.17 -17.14
N ASP A 266 -8.39 -3.90 -17.04
CA ASP A 266 -8.52 -3.07 -15.83
C ASP A 266 -9.97 -3.00 -15.37
N LYS A 267 -10.91 -2.67 -16.27
CA LYS A 267 -12.35 -2.59 -15.94
C LYS A 267 -12.96 -3.93 -15.53
N VAL A 268 -12.61 -5.02 -16.19
CA VAL A 268 -13.12 -6.36 -15.81
C VAL A 268 -12.54 -6.80 -14.46
N THR A 269 -11.26 -6.51 -14.22
CA THR A 269 -10.57 -6.84 -12.96
C THR A 269 -11.15 -6.02 -11.81
N ASP A 270 -11.33 -4.71 -11.97
CA ASP A 270 -11.94 -3.84 -10.98
C ASP A 270 -13.34 -4.32 -10.59
N LEU A 271 -14.18 -4.69 -11.57
CA LEU A 271 -15.52 -5.21 -11.33
C LEU A 271 -15.48 -6.51 -10.52
N LEU A 272 -14.61 -7.45 -10.91
CA LEU A 272 -14.45 -8.73 -10.23
C LEU A 272 -13.97 -8.54 -8.78
N LEU A 273 -12.95 -7.70 -8.58
CA LEU A 273 -12.40 -7.41 -7.25
C LEU A 273 -13.41 -6.65 -6.38
N PHE A 274 -14.22 -5.77 -6.96
CA PHE A 274 -15.29 -5.09 -6.26
C PHE A 274 -16.35 -6.06 -5.74
N PHE A 275 -16.89 -6.94 -6.60
CA PHE A 275 -17.87 -7.94 -6.17
C PHE A 275 -17.28 -8.92 -5.15
N GLY A 276 -16.02 -9.32 -5.32
CA GLY A 276 -15.31 -10.16 -4.36
C GLY A 276 -15.21 -9.50 -2.97
N LYS A 277 -14.83 -8.22 -2.90
CA LYS A 277 -14.80 -7.45 -1.64
C LYS A 277 -16.19 -7.29 -1.05
N LEU A 278 -17.19 -6.95 -1.86
CA LEU A 278 -18.57 -6.78 -1.42
C LEU A 278 -19.14 -8.07 -0.80
N LEU A 279 -18.86 -9.22 -1.41
CA LEU A 279 -19.29 -10.52 -0.90
C LEU A 279 -18.65 -10.82 0.46
N VAL A 280 -17.33 -10.64 0.60
CA VAL A 280 -16.62 -10.89 1.87
C VAL A 280 -17.12 -9.96 2.98
N VAL A 281 -17.18 -8.66 2.70
CA VAL A 281 -17.59 -7.64 3.68
C VAL A 281 -19.07 -7.80 4.05
N GLY A 282 -19.94 -8.03 3.06
CA GLY A 282 -21.36 -8.27 3.27
C GLY A 282 -21.62 -9.56 4.06
N GLY A 283 -20.92 -10.64 3.72
CA GLY A 283 -21.01 -11.92 4.45
C GLY A 283 -20.58 -11.77 5.91
N VAL A 284 -19.43 -11.15 6.18
CA VAL A 284 -18.98 -10.87 7.55
C VAL A 284 -19.95 -9.95 8.28
N GLY A 285 -20.49 -8.92 7.61
CA GLY A 285 -21.47 -8.02 8.20
C GLY A 285 -22.76 -8.73 8.62
N VAL A 286 -23.31 -9.59 7.76
CA VAL A 286 -24.50 -10.40 8.06
C VAL A 286 -24.23 -11.36 9.21
N LEU A 287 -23.11 -12.09 9.19
CA LEU A 287 -22.71 -13.00 10.26
C LEU A 287 -22.50 -12.27 11.60
N SER A 288 -21.83 -11.12 11.57
CA SER A 288 -21.60 -10.27 12.74
C SER A 288 -22.92 -9.75 13.31
N PHE A 289 -23.85 -9.34 12.45
CA PHE A 289 -25.19 -8.91 12.88
C PHE A 289 -25.93 -10.04 13.61
N PHE A 290 -26.01 -11.24 13.03
CA PHE A 290 -26.69 -12.36 13.69
C PHE A 290 -26.03 -12.77 15.02
N PHE A 291 -24.70 -12.70 15.08
CA PHE A 291 -23.92 -13.01 16.28
C PHE A 291 -24.15 -11.98 17.40
N PHE A 292 -23.93 -10.70 17.12
CA PHE A 292 -24.03 -9.64 18.14
C PHE A 292 -25.47 -9.22 18.47
N SER A 293 -26.44 -9.50 17.60
CA SER A 293 -27.88 -9.32 17.91
C SER A 293 -28.49 -10.47 18.72
N GLY A 294 -27.69 -11.51 19.03
CA GLY A 294 -28.12 -12.64 19.84
C GLY A 294 -29.17 -13.54 19.19
N ARG A 295 -29.30 -13.51 17.85
CA ARG A 295 -30.26 -14.33 17.11
C ARG A 295 -29.74 -15.73 16.78
N ILE A 296 -28.44 -15.98 16.94
CA ILE A 296 -27.84 -17.32 16.83
C ILE A 296 -28.08 -18.08 18.14
N LYS A 297 -29.07 -18.98 18.15
CA LYS A 297 -29.42 -19.81 19.32
C LYS A 297 -28.67 -21.16 19.38
N GLY A 298 -27.61 -21.33 18.58
CA GLY A 298 -27.07 -22.66 18.23
C GLY A 298 -25.62 -22.95 18.61
N LEU A 299 -24.89 -22.04 19.28
CA LEU A 299 -23.45 -22.22 19.54
C LEU A 299 -23.10 -22.99 20.84
N GLY A 300 -24.03 -23.78 21.37
CA GLY A 300 -23.84 -24.65 22.54
C GLY A 300 -24.61 -24.17 23.79
N LYS A 301 -24.88 -25.11 24.72
CA LYS A 301 -25.64 -24.86 25.95
C LYS A 301 -24.95 -23.88 26.92
N ASP A 302 -23.65 -23.69 26.76
CA ASP A 302 -22.82 -22.77 27.57
C ASP A 302 -22.57 -21.41 26.89
N PHE A 303 -23.05 -21.22 25.65
CA PHE A 303 -22.83 -19.99 24.91
C PHE A 303 -23.92 -18.97 25.24
N LYS A 304 -23.68 -18.17 26.28
CA LYS A 304 -24.52 -17.02 26.62
C LYS A 304 -24.16 -15.87 25.69
N ASN A 305 -25.12 -15.38 24.92
CA ASN A 305 -24.91 -14.23 24.05
C ASN A 305 -24.44 -13.02 24.88
N PRO A 306 -23.45 -12.25 24.41
CA PRO A 306 -22.97 -11.11 25.16
C PRO A 306 -24.06 -10.04 25.24
N ASP A 307 -24.46 -9.68 26.47
CA ASP A 307 -25.38 -8.57 26.74
C ASP A 307 -24.65 -7.25 26.47
N LEU A 308 -24.72 -6.78 25.23
CA LEU A 308 -24.05 -5.57 24.76
C LEU A 308 -25.01 -4.38 24.77
N ASN A 309 -24.66 -3.33 25.52
CA ASN A 309 -25.38 -2.05 25.48
C ASN A 309 -25.38 -1.42 24.07
N TYR A 310 -24.33 -1.65 23.28
CA TYR A 310 -24.21 -1.12 21.93
C TYR A 310 -23.59 -2.15 20.97
N TYR A 311 -24.42 -3.10 20.51
CA TYR A 311 -24.01 -4.18 19.61
C TYR A 311 -23.56 -3.71 18.21
N TRP A 312 -23.87 -2.46 17.82
CA TRP A 312 -23.47 -1.89 16.53
C TRP A 312 -21.97 -1.61 16.40
N LEU A 313 -21.29 -1.24 17.50
CA LEU A 313 -19.86 -0.95 17.48
C LEU A 313 -19.03 -2.15 17.04
N PRO A 314 -19.14 -3.34 17.66
CA PRO A 314 -18.36 -4.50 17.22
C PRO A 314 -18.71 -4.93 15.79
N ILE A 315 -19.96 -4.79 15.34
CA ILE A 315 -20.34 -5.04 13.94
C ILE A 315 -19.58 -4.10 13.00
N MET A 316 -19.56 -2.79 13.28
CA MET A 316 -18.83 -1.81 12.46
C MET A 316 -17.33 -2.08 12.44
N THR A 317 -16.74 -2.44 13.59
CA THR A 317 -15.33 -2.82 13.68
C THR A 317 -15.05 -4.09 12.86
N SER A 318 -15.90 -5.11 12.93
CA SER A 318 -15.77 -6.34 12.13
C SER A 318 -15.89 -6.09 10.64
N ILE A 319 -16.84 -5.24 10.20
CA ILE A 319 -17.01 -4.83 8.80
C ILE A 319 -15.77 -4.08 8.30
N MET A 320 -15.26 -3.12 9.08
CA MET A 320 -14.06 -2.37 8.74
C MET A 320 -12.83 -3.29 8.64
N GLY A 321 -12.65 -4.17 9.62
CA GLY A 321 -11.58 -5.17 9.61
C GLY A 321 -11.66 -6.10 8.41
N ALA A 322 -12.85 -6.62 8.09
CA ALA A 322 -13.08 -7.45 6.91
C ALA A 322 -12.75 -6.71 5.61
N TYR A 323 -13.09 -5.42 5.49
CA TYR A 323 -12.76 -4.61 4.32
C TYR A 323 -11.25 -4.45 4.16
N VAL A 324 -10.52 -4.13 5.24
CA VAL A 324 -9.05 -3.98 5.21
C VAL A 324 -8.38 -5.29 4.81
N ILE A 325 -8.78 -6.40 5.45
CA ILE A 325 -8.24 -7.73 5.18
C ILE A 325 -8.53 -8.15 3.73
N ALA A 326 -9.79 -8.05 3.30
CA ALA A 326 -10.18 -8.36 1.92
C ALA A 326 -9.41 -7.51 0.92
N SER A 327 -9.25 -6.21 1.18
CA SER A 327 -8.48 -5.31 0.30
C SER A 327 -7.03 -5.76 0.17
N GLY A 328 -6.38 -6.18 1.27
CA GLY A 328 -5.04 -6.76 1.26
C GLY A 328 -4.93 -7.99 0.37
N PHE A 329 -5.79 -8.99 0.58
CA PHE A 329 -5.79 -10.23 -0.22
C PHE A 329 -6.10 -9.98 -1.70
N PHE A 330 -7.13 -9.18 -1.99
CA PHE A 330 -7.48 -8.84 -3.38
C PHE A 330 -6.41 -7.99 -4.08
N SER A 331 -5.58 -7.24 -3.34
CA SER A 331 -4.44 -6.52 -3.93
C SER A 331 -3.39 -7.47 -4.52
N VAL A 332 -3.18 -8.64 -3.90
CA VAL A 332 -2.29 -9.69 -4.41
C VAL A 332 -2.81 -10.23 -5.73
N PHE A 333 -4.13 -10.51 -5.80
CA PHE A 333 -4.75 -10.96 -7.05
C PHE A 333 -4.63 -9.90 -8.14
N GLY A 334 -4.89 -8.62 -7.83
CA GLY A 334 -4.68 -7.53 -8.78
C GLY A 334 -3.23 -7.46 -9.28
N MET A 335 -2.25 -7.66 -8.40
CA MET A 335 -0.83 -7.70 -8.77
C MET A 335 -0.50 -8.90 -9.67
N CYS A 336 -1.12 -10.05 -9.42
CA CYS A 336 -1.03 -11.23 -10.28
C CYS A 336 -1.54 -10.93 -11.69
N VAL A 337 -2.75 -10.38 -11.81
CA VAL A 337 -3.37 -10.07 -13.09
C VAL A 337 -2.51 -9.12 -13.92
N ASP A 338 -2.04 -8.02 -13.32
CA ASP A 338 -1.20 -7.05 -14.02
C ASP A 338 0.12 -7.68 -14.47
N THR A 339 0.74 -8.50 -13.63
CA THR A 339 1.99 -9.19 -13.96
C THR A 339 1.79 -10.15 -15.12
N LEU A 340 0.79 -11.04 -15.05
CA LEU A 340 0.53 -12.01 -16.11
C LEU A 340 0.14 -11.33 -17.42
N PHE A 341 -0.59 -10.21 -17.34
CA PHE A 341 -0.93 -9.43 -18.52
C PHE A 341 0.29 -8.81 -19.17
N LEU A 342 1.20 -8.22 -18.39
CA LEU A 342 2.42 -7.63 -18.91
C LEU A 342 3.35 -8.71 -19.49
N CYS A 343 3.48 -9.86 -18.82
CA CYS A 343 4.17 -11.02 -19.37
C CYS A 343 3.53 -11.52 -20.67
N PHE A 344 2.20 -11.54 -20.76
CA PHE A 344 1.47 -11.89 -21.97
C PHE A 344 1.72 -10.93 -23.14
N LEU A 345 1.76 -9.62 -22.88
CA LEU A 345 2.11 -8.65 -23.91
C LEU A 345 3.57 -8.82 -24.37
N GLU A 346 4.51 -9.05 -23.46
CA GLU A 346 5.91 -9.34 -23.80
C GLU A 346 6.06 -10.65 -24.59
N ASP A 347 5.33 -11.70 -24.20
CA ASP A 347 5.30 -12.99 -24.90
C ASP A 347 4.81 -12.83 -26.35
N LEU A 348 3.84 -11.93 -26.58
CA LEU A 348 3.38 -11.61 -27.93
C LEU A 348 4.37 -10.82 -28.77
N GLU A 349 5.19 -9.95 -28.17
CA GLU A 349 6.20 -9.19 -28.92
C GLU A 349 7.48 -10.01 -29.19
N ARG A 350 7.81 -10.97 -28.31
CA ARG A 350 9.09 -11.70 -28.36
C ARG A 350 9.01 -13.05 -29.05
N ASN A 351 7.90 -13.74 -28.90
CA ASN A 351 7.74 -15.10 -29.37
C ASN A 351 6.88 -15.14 -30.63
N ASP A 352 7.24 -16.04 -31.54
CA ASP A 352 6.56 -16.24 -32.83
C ASP A 352 5.88 -17.61 -32.91
N GLY A 353 6.16 -18.51 -31.96
CA GLY A 353 5.63 -19.87 -31.92
C GLY A 353 6.56 -20.90 -32.55
N SER A 354 7.74 -20.50 -33.03
CA SER A 354 8.79 -21.42 -33.51
C SER A 354 9.34 -22.30 -32.37
N GLN A 355 10.10 -23.33 -32.73
CA GLN A 355 10.82 -24.15 -31.73
C GLN A 355 11.82 -23.34 -30.88
N GLU A 356 12.44 -22.31 -31.47
CA GLU A 356 13.41 -21.47 -30.75
C GLU A 356 12.71 -20.44 -29.85
N ARG A 357 11.54 -19.95 -30.28
CA ARG A 357 10.77 -18.91 -29.57
C ARG A 357 9.30 -19.29 -29.43
N PRO A 358 8.99 -20.34 -28.63
CA PRO A 358 7.62 -20.78 -28.43
C PRO A 358 6.87 -19.79 -27.52
N TYR A 359 5.55 -19.68 -27.71
CA TYR A 359 4.69 -18.94 -26.78
C TYR A 359 4.56 -19.65 -25.44
N TYR A 360 4.64 -18.90 -24.34
CA TYR A 360 4.48 -19.41 -22.97
C TYR A 360 3.04 -19.28 -22.45
N MET A 361 2.22 -18.46 -23.11
CA MET A 361 0.81 -18.26 -22.78
C MET A 361 0.01 -19.58 -22.82
N PRO A 362 -1.04 -19.72 -21.99
CA PRO A 362 -1.91 -20.91 -21.97
C PRO A 362 -2.56 -21.20 -23.33
N LYS A 363 -2.87 -22.49 -23.55
CA LYS A 363 -3.59 -22.98 -24.75
C LYS A 363 -4.91 -22.23 -25.02
N ALA A 364 -5.60 -21.78 -23.97
CA ALA A 364 -6.82 -20.99 -24.11
C ALA A 364 -6.56 -19.63 -24.80
N LEU A 365 -5.49 -18.93 -24.42
CA LEU A 365 -5.11 -17.65 -25.05
C LEU A 365 -4.60 -17.86 -26.48
N LEU A 366 -3.79 -18.90 -26.71
CA LEU A 366 -3.38 -19.31 -28.06
C LEU A 366 -4.59 -19.50 -28.99
N LYS A 367 -5.61 -20.25 -28.52
CA LYS A 367 -6.85 -20.48 -29.28
C LYS A 367 -7.62 -19.18 -29.54
N ILE A 368 -7.72 -18.27 -28.57
CA ILE A 368 -8.43 -16.99 -28.71
C ILE A 368 -7.72 -16.06 -29.72
N LEU A 369 -6.40 -16.13 -29.82
CA LEU A 369 -5.58 -15.33 -30.74
C LEU A 369 -5.31 -16.01 -32.09
N GLY A 370 -5.68 -17.28 -32.25
CA GLY A 370 -5.36 -18.05 -33.46
C GLY A 370 -3.87 -18.37 -33.61
N LYS A 371 -3.11 -18.37 -32.51
CA LYS A 371 -1.67 -18.66 -32.47
C LYS A 371 -1.43 -20.12 -32.06
N LYS A 372 -0.30 -20.69 -32.47
CA LYS A 372 0.09 -22.08 -32.17
C LYS A 372 1.60 -22.15 -32.02
N ASN A 373 2.07 -23.04 -31.15
CA ASN A 373 3.48 -23.41 -31.12
C ASN A 373 3.73 -24.57 -32.09
N GLU A 374 4.86 -24.55 -32.77
CA GLU A 374 5.32 -25.66 -33.58
C GLU A 374 5.53 -26.91 -32.72
N VAL A 375 5.11 -28.06 -33.22
CA VAL A 375 5.28 -29.35 -32.53
C VAL A 375 6.60 -29.96 -33.01
N PRO A 376 7.50 -30.43 -32.11
CA PRO A 376 8.75 -31.04 -32.53
C PRO A 376 8.47 -32.24 -33.44
N THR A 377 9.15 -32.30 -34.58
CA THR A 377 8.93 -33.28 -35.67
C THR A 377 9.28 -34.73 -35.31
N GLY A 378 9.81 -35.01 -34.11
CA GLY A 378 10.28 -36.35 -33.70
C GLY A 378 9.26 -37.30 -33.07
N GLY A 379 8.01 -36.89 -32.83
CA GLY A 379 7.05 -37.69 -32.03
C GLY A 379 6.03 -38.54 -32.81
N LYS A 380 5.96 -38.45 -34.14
CA LYS A 380 4.88 -39.09 -34.92
C LYS A 380 5.10 -40.57 -35.28
N ASN A 381 6.25 -41.17 -34.96
CA ASN A 381 6.58 -42.57 -35.33
C ASN A 381 6.50 -43.59 -34.18
N ARG A 382 5.55 -43.45 -33.25
CA ARG A 382 5.20 -44.54 -32.30
C ARG A 382 3.68 -44.71 -32.18
N LYS A 383 3.05 -45.07 -33.29
CA LYS A 383 1.82 -45.89 -33.30
C LYS A 383 1.91 -46.82 -34.52
N LYS A 384 2.46 -48.01 -34.29
CA LYS A 384 2.06 -49.23 -34.99
C LYS A 384 1.46 -50.14 -33.93
#